data_AF-A0A2I0CL80-F1
#
_entry.id   AF-A0A2I0CL80-F1
#
_cell.length_a   1.000
_cell.length_b   1.000
_cell.length_c   1.000
_cell.angle_alpha   90.00
_cell.angle_beta   90.00
_cell.angle_gamma   90.00
#
_symmetry.space_group_name_H-M   'P 1'
#
loop_
_entity.id
_entity.type
_entity.pdbx_description
1 polymer ?
#
loop_
_entity_poly.entity_id
_entity_poly.type
_entity_poly.pdbx_seq_one_letter_code
_entity_poly.pdbx_strand_id
1 'polypeptide(L)'
;MKSLAFALVMTGLGMAGHTLAFELNSPQLQEGQPLSKAQEYQGFGCSGDNRAPALSWQNPPAGTRSFAVTVYDPDAPTGSGWWHWLVFNLPADSRGLPEGSGQPGGATLPAGSVQSLTDFGQPGFGGACPLAGDKAHRYVFTVHALKVPRLELDEKAMPALVGYMLHANSLGSASLTASYARPAEMQAQQ
;
A
#
# COMPACT_ATOMS: atom_id res chain seq x y z
N MET A 1 49.61 16.80 56.49
CA MET A 1 49.44 16.09 55.21
C MET A 1 47.94 16.02 54.93
N LYS A 2 47.40 16.86 54.04
CA LYS A 2 45.96 16.89 53.70
C LYS A 2 45.79 16.24 52.33
N SER A 3 45.16 15.07 52.27
CA SER A 3 44.81 14.40 51.00
C SER A 3 43.61 15.07 50.37
N LEU A 4 43.77 15.55 49.13
CA LEU A 4 42.66 15.93 48.25
C LEU A 4 42.15 14.67 47.54
N ALA A 5 40.85 14.39 47.69
CA ALA A 5 40.16 13.39 46.87
C ALA A 5 39.56 14.09 45.64
N PHE A 6 39.94 13.63 44.45
CA PHE A 6 39.37 14.06 43.18
C PHE A 6 38.11 13.22 42.89
N ALA A 7 36.95 13.85 42.82
CA ALA A 7 35.72 13.20 42.38
C ALA A 7 35.67 13.20 40.84
N LEU A 8 35.67 12.00 40.24
CA LEU A 8 35.51 11.82 38.79
C LEU A 8 34.02 11.89 38.44
N VAL A 9 33.62 12.97 37.77
CA VAL A 9 32.27 13.11 37.19
C VAL A 9 32.26 12.35 35.87
N MET A 10 31.59 11.19 35.84
CA MET A 10 31.29 10.44 34.62
C MET A 10 30.07 11.08 33.94
N THR A 11 30.30 11.87 32.90
CA THR A 11 29.25 12.33 31.98
C THR A 11 28.80 11.16 31.11
N GLY A 12 27.62 10.61 31.38
CA GLY A 12 26.99 9.61 30.55
C GLY A 12 26.57 10.20 29.21
N LEU A 13 27.15 9.71 28.12
CA LEU A 13 26.72 10.03 26.76
C LEU A 13 25.41 9.27 26.49
N GLY A 14 24.27 9.97 26.49
CA GLY A 14 22.98 9.39 26.15
C GLY A 14 22.96 8.99 24.67
N MET A 15 22.85 7.70 24.38
CA MET A 15 22.55 7.20 23.04
C MET A 15 21.11 7.58 22.70
N ALA A 16 20.91 8.60 21.87
CA ALA A 16 19.62 8.88 21.28
C ALA A 16 19.26 7.73 20.33
N GLY A 17 18.26 6.92 20.70
CA GLY A 17 17.73 5.88 19.82
C GLY A 17 17.08 6.52 18.61
N HIS A 18 17.64 6.31 17.42
CA HIS A 18 16.99 6.68 16.16
C HIS A 18 15.78 5.76 15.96
N THR A 19 14.57 6.32 15.98
CA THR A 19 13.39 5.62 15.49
C THR A 19 13.47 5.57 13.96
N LEU A 20 13.59 4.36 13.41
CA LEU A 20 13.58 4.17 11.96
C LEU A 20 12.19 4.51 11.41
N ALA A 21 12.15 5.13 10.22
CA ALA A 21 10.91 5.48 9.55
C ALA A 21 10.16 4.22 9.10
N PHE A 22 8.83 4.27 9.12
CA PHE A 22 8.01 3.21 8.54
C PHE A 22 8.16 3.23 7.02
N GLU A 23 8.49 2.10 6.42
CA GLU A 23 8.88 1.99 5.02
C GLU A 23 8.07 0.95 4.27
N LEU A 24 7.79 1.22 2.99
CA LEU A 24 7.20 0.30 2.03
C LEU A 24 8.18 0.13 0.86
N ASN A 25 8.42 -1.12 0.47
CA ASN A 25 9.34 -1.51 -0.59
C ASN A 25 8.67 -2.52 -1.53
N SER A 26 9.16 -2.60 -2.75
CA SER A 26 8.75 -3.60 -3.74
C SER A 26 9.90 -3.86 -4.71
N PRO A 27 10.12 -5.11 -5.16
CA PRO A 27 11.06 -5.37 -6.25
C PRO A 27 10.49 -5.00 -7.62
N GLN A 28 9.17 -4.86 -7.77
CA GLN A 28 8.53 -4.49 -9.04
C GLN A 28 8.19 -3.00 -9.14
N LEU A 29 8.18 -2.26 -8.03
CA LEU A 29 7.83 -0.84 -8.00
C LEU A 29 9.04 0.03 -7.64
N GLN A 30 9.11 1.19 -8.26
CA GLN A 30 10.03 2.26 -7.90
C GLN A 30 9.30 3.60 -7.94
N GLU A 31 9.59 4.48 -6.98
CA GLU A 31 8.92 5.78 -6.87
C GLU A 31 9.02 6.59 -8.18
N GLY A 32 7.86 7.02 -8.68
CA GLY A 32 7.68 7.77 -9.92
C GLY A 32 7.83 6.97 -11.22
N GLN A 33 8.33 5.73 -11.16
CA GLN A 33 8.59 4.92 -12.34
C GLN A 33 7.34 4.22 -12.87
N PRO A 34 7.31 3.87 -14.17
CA PRO A 34 6.14 3.23 -14.76
C PRO A 34 5.92 1.82 -14.22
N LEU A 35 4.65 1.45 -14.01
CA LEU A 35 4.22 0.07 -13.82
C LEU A 35 4.52 -0.75 -15.08
N SER A 36 4.78 -2.04 -14.88
CA SER A 36 4.93 -3.00 -15.96
C SER A 36 3.58 -3.58 -16.39
N LYS A 37 3.57 -4.33 -17.51
CA LYS A 37 2.40 -5.10 -17.95
C LYS A 37 1.91 -6.12 -16.90
N ALA A 38 2.75 -6.52 -15.95
CA ALA A 38 2.33 -7.39 -14.86
C ALA A 38 1.25 -6.73 -13.97
N GLN A 39 1.34 -5.40 -13.77
CA GLN A 39 0.40 -4.63 -12.94
C GLN A 39 -0.69 -3.92 -13.76
N GLU A 40 -0.71 -4.06 -15.08
CA GLU A 40 -1.81 -3.57 -15.91
C GLU A 40 -3.02 -4.51 -15.76
N TYR A 41 -4.23 -3.93 -15.78
CA TYR A 41 -5.48 -4.67 -15.71
C TYR A 41 -5.67 -5.59 -16.93
N GLN A 42 -6.48 -6.63 -16.75
CA GLN A 42 -6.91 -7.53 -17.82
C GLN A 42 -8.41 -7.34 -18.08
N GLY A 43 -8.74 -6.37 -18.93
CA GLY A 43 -10.12 -5.92 -19.16
C GLY A 43 -10.17 -4.46 -19.57
N PHE A 44 -11.36 -3.97 -19.94
CA PHE A 44 -11.61 -2.56 -20.31
C PHE A 44 -10.68 -2.01 -21.42
N GLY A 45 -10.23 -2.89 -22.32
CA GLY A 45 -9.27 -2.55 -23.39
C GLY A 45 -7.79 -2.64 -22.97
N CYS A 46 -7.50 -2.99 -21.73
CA CYS A 46 -6.17 -3.35 -21.23
C CYS A 46 -5.93 -4.86 -21.30
N SER A 47 -4.66 -5.25 -21.39
CA SER A 47 -4.23 -6.63 -21.64
C SER A 47 -3.00 -7.02 -20.80
N GLY A 48 -2.94 -6.54 -19.57
CA GLY A 48 -1.91 -6.91 -18.62
C GLY A 48 -2.18 -8.25 -17.95
N ASP A 49 -1.30 -8.62 -17.03
CA ASP A 49 -1.41 -9.86 -16.26
C ASP A 49 -2.29 -9.71 -15.01
N ASN A 50 -2.71 -8.48 -14.68
CA ASN A 50 -3.51 -8.14 -13.51
C ASN A 50 -2.98 -8.74 -12.19
N ARG A 51 -1.67 -8.61 -11.95
CA ARG A 51 -1.00 -9.13 -10.76
C ARG A 51 -0.57 -7.99 -9.84
N ALA A 52 -1.06 -8.04 -8.59
CA ALA A 52 -0.54 -7.19 -7.53
C ALA A 52 0.99 -7.41 -7.38
N PRO A 53 1.79 -6.34 -7.24
CA PRO A 53 3.23 -6.46 -7.03
C PRO A 53 3.53 -7.08 -5.66
N ALA A 54 4.74 -7.61 -5.48
CA ALA A 54 5.19 -7.98 -4.14
C ALA A 54 5.41 -6.69 -3.34
N LEU A 55 4.96 -6.68 -2.08
CA LEU A 55 5.14 -5.57 -1.16
C LEU A 55 5.87 -6.08 0.08
N SER A 56 6.79 -5.29 0.61
CA SER A 56 7.42 -5.55 1.91
C SER A 56 7.51 -4.27 2.71
N TRP A 57 7.34 -4.36 4.03
CA TRP A 57 7.39 -3.19 4.90
C TRP A 57 8.21 -3.44 6.15
N GLN A 58 8.83 -2.38 6.64
CA GLN A 58 9.78 -2.40 7.73
C GLN A 58 9.50 -1.30 8.73
N ASN A 59 9.87 -1.51 9.99
CA ASN A 59 9.76 -0.53 11.07
C ASN A 59 8.33 0.01 11.29
N PRO A 60 7.31 -0.86 11.43
CA PRO A 60 5.96 -0.39 11.75
C PRO A 60 5.97 0.38 13.08
N PRO A 61 5.14 1.44 13.22
CA PRO A 61 5.02 2.18 14.47
C PRO A 61 4.72 1.29 15.68
N ALA A 62 5.26 1.65 16.85
CA ALA A 62 4.96 0.96 18.09
C ALA A 62 3.44 0.93 18.36
N GLY A 63 2.92 -0.21 18.83
CA GLY A 63 1.49 -0.39 19.07
C GLY A 63 0.69 -0.87 17.86
N THR A 64 1.35 -1.16 16.73
CA THR A 64 0.69 -1.80 15.57
C THR A 64 0.11 -3.16 15.94
N ARG A 65 -1.18 -3.36 15.65
CA ARG A 65 -1.94 -4.58 15.95
C ARG A 65 -2.53 -5.26 14.72
N SER A 66 -2.58 -4.55 13.59
CA SER A 66 -2.87 -5.11 12.27
C SER A 66 -2.35 -4.17 11.18
N PHE A 67 -2.34 -4.66 9.94
CA PHE A 67 -2.07 -3.82 8.76
C PHE A 67 -3.25 -3.81 7.79
N ALA A 68 -3.23 -2.80 6.93
CA ALA A 68 -4.01 -2.76 5.70
C ALA A 68 -3.13 -2.32 4.54
N VAL A 69 -3.46 -2.74 3.33
CA VAL A 69 -2.86 -2.25 2.08
C VAL A 69 -3.97 -1.69 1.20
N THR A 70 -3.72 -0.53 0.62
CA THR A 70 -4.60 0.11 -0.36
C THR A 70 -3.83 0.49 -1.61
N VAL A 71 -4.48 0.41 -2.76
CA VAL A 71 -3.98 0.98 -4.03
C VAL A 71 -5.02 1.95 -4.57
N TYR A 72 -4.60 3.18 -4.84
CA TYR A 72 -5.49 4.26 -5.26
C TYR A 72 -4.89 5.07 -6.42
N ASP A 73 -5.71 5.35 -7.42
CA ASP A 73 -5.41 6.25 -8.53
C ASP A 73 -6.13 7.59 -8.29
N PRO A 74 -5.42 8.65 -7.88
CA PRO A 74 -6.00 9.97 -7.69
C PRO A 74 -6.28 10.71 -9.01
N ASP A 75 -5.75 10.23 -10.14
CA ASP A 75 -5.82 10.90 -11.44
C ASP A 75 -6.98 10.38 -12.31
N ALA A 76 -7.60 9.25 -11.93
CA ALA A 76 -8.80 8.73 -12.58
C ALA A 76 -9.94 9.78 -12.64
N PRO A 77 -10.50 10.07 -13.83
CA PRO A 77 -11.43 11.18 -14.06
C PRO A 77 -12.88 10.86 -13.65
N THR A 78 -13.09 10.43 -12.41
CA THR A 78 -14.40 10.02 -11.86
C THR A 78 -15.01 11.02 -10.88
N GLY A 79 -14.22 12.02 -10.45
CA GLY A 79 -14.55 12.90 -9.32
C GLY A 79 -14.15 12.36 -7.95
N SER A 80 -13.79 11.07 -7.85
CA SER A 80 -13.39 10.40 -6.60
C SER A 80 -12.13 9.54 -6.73
N GLY A 81 -11.38 9.67 -7.82
CA GLY A 81 -10.29 8.78 -8.19
C GLY A 81 -10.76 7.34 -8.44
N TRP A 82 -9.87 6.37 -8.25
CA TRP A 82 -10.18 4.95 -8.42
C TRP A 82 -9.45 4.09 -7.39
N TRP A 83 -10.20 3.29 -6.64
CA TRP A 83 -9.64 2.29 -5.73
C TRP A 83 -9.37 0.99 -6.47
N HIS A 84 -8.09 0.62 -6.51
CA HIS A 84 -7.58 -0.55 -7.24
C HIS A 84 -7.44 -1.79 -6.37
N TRP A 85 -7.26 -1.62 -5.06
CA TRP A 85 -7.16 -2.73 -4.12
C TRP A 85 -7.35 -2.24 -2.69
N LEU A 86 -8.11 -2.98 -1.89
CA LEU A 86 -8.19 -2.79 -0.45
C LEU A 86 -8.12 -4.15 0.24
N VAL A 87 -7.12 -4.32 1.10
CA VAL A 87 -6.99 -5.48 1.99
C VAL A 87 -6.69 -5.00 3.39
N PHE A 88 -7.34 -5.59 4.39
CA PHE A 88 -7.21 -5.20 5.79
C PHE A 88 -7.27 -6.43 6.70
N ASN A 89 -7.04 -6.20 8.00
CA ASN A 89 -6.92 -7.24 9.02
C ASN A 89 -5.72 -8.19 8.79
N LEU A 90 -4.67 -7.68 8.13
CA LEU A 90 -3.39 -8.38 8.03
C LEU A 90 -2.78 -8.49 9.44
N PRO A 91 -2.28 -9.67 9.86
CA PRO A 91 -1.69 -9.88 11.19
C PRO A 91 -0.53 -8.90 11.51
N ALA A 92 -0.36 -8.53 12.79
CA ALA A 92 0.65 -7.56 13.24
C ALA A 92 2.12 -7.97 12.98
N ASP A 93 2.37 -9.26 12.81
CA ASP A 93 3.68 -9.84 12.46
C ASP A 93 3.91 -9.90 10.94
N SER A 94 2.91 -9.58 10.11
CA SER A 94 3.08 -9.49 8.66
C SER A 94 4.14 -8.45 8.29
N ARG A 95 5.00 -8.77 7.34
CA ARG A 95 6.07 -7.89 6.82
C ARG A 95 6.03 -7.71 5.31
N GLY A 96 4.96 -8.18 4.67
CA GLY A 96 4.81 -8.10 3.24
C GLY A 96 3.67 -8.95 2.71
N LEU A 97 3.44 -8.81 1.41
CA LEU A 97 2.54 -9.62 0.61
C LEU A 97 3.31 -10.10 -0.62
N PRO A 98 3.34 -11.41 -0.91
CA PRO A 98 3.96 -11.90 -2.14
C PRO A 98 3.24 -11.37 -3.38
N GLU A 99 3.93 -11.37 -4.51
CA GLU A 99 3.34 -11.02 -5.80
C GLU A 99 2.09 -11.86 -6.07
N GLY A 100 1.03 -11.24 -6.59
CA GLY A 100 -0.24 -11.89 -6.87
C GLY A 100 -1.13 -12.07 -5.63
N SER A 101 -0.79 -11.51 -4.46
CA SER A 101 -1.65 -11.63 -3.27
C SER A 101 -3.06 -11.04 -3.41
N GLY A 102 -3.24 -10.14 -4.37
CA GLY A 102 -4.52 -9.52 -4.68
C GLY A 102 -5.45 -10.36 -5.56
N GLN A 103 -5.11 -11.59 -5.93
CA GLN A 103 -5.99 -12.40 -6.79
C GLN A 103 -7.36 -12.67 -6.13
N PRO A 104 -8.43 -12.85 -6.93
CA PRO A 104 -9.76 -13.16 -6.42
C PRO A 104 -9.75 -14.34 -5.44
N GLY A 105 -10.52 -14.21 -4.36
CA GLY A 105 -10.57 -15.21 -3.28
C GLY A 105 -9.42 -15.15 -2.27
N GLY A 106 -8.35 -14.38 -2.53
CA GLY A 106 -7.32 -14.09 -1.53
C GLY A 106 -6.55 -15.29 -1.02
N ALA A 107 -6.37 -16.33 -1.84
CA ALA A 107 -5.83 -17.62 -1.41
C ALA A 107 -4.41 -17.55 -0.80
N THR A 108 -3.63 -16.53 -1.14
CA THR A 108 -2.26 -16.33 -0.63
C THR A 108 -2.17 -15.25 0.43
N LEU A 109 -3.29 -14.68 0.86
CA LEU A 109 -3.30 -13.73 1.97
C LEU A 109 -3.15 -14.45 3.31
N PRO A 110 -2.54 -13.79 4.31
CA PRO A 110 -2.52 -14.30 5.67
C PRO A 110 -3.93 -14.60 6.19
N ALA A 111 -4.07 -15.66 6.99
CA ALA A 111 -5.35 -16.02 7.58
C ALA A 111 -5.96 -14.87 8.38
N GLY A 112 -7.27 -14.65 8.21
CA GLY A 112 -8.01 -13.57 8.85
C GLY A 112 -8.00 -12.23 8.09
N SER A 113 -7.20 -12.12 7.03
CA SER A 113 -7.23 -10.96 6.13
C SER A 113 -8.53 -10.91 5.33
N VAL A 114 -8.99 -9.71 5.02
CA VAL A 114 -10.18 -9.46 4.21
C VAL A 114 -9.79 -8.56 3.04
N GLN A 115 -10.19 -8.94 1.82
CA GLN A 115 -10.20 -8.06 0.66
C GLN A 115 -11.63 -7.60 0.43
N SER A 116 -11.86 -6.30 0.27
CA SER A 116 -13.20 -5.77 0.03
C SER A 116 -13.39 -5.26 -1.39
N LEU A 117 -14.61 -4.85 -1.70
CA LEU A 117 -14.96 -4.21 -2.97
C LEU A 117 -14.00 -3.08 -3.33
N THR A 118 -13.68 -3.04 -4.62
CA THR A 118 -12.96 -1.96 -5.31
C THR A 118 -13.92 -1.19 -6.23
N ASP A 119 -13.45 -0.14 -6.89
CA ASP A 119 -14.26 0.58 -7.88
C ASP A 119 -14.50 -0.22 -9.17
N PHE A 120 -13.81 -1.36 -9.34
CA PHE A 120 -14.16 -2.35 -10.37
C PHE A 120 -15.44 -3.14 -10.03
N GLY A 121 -15.97 -3.02 -8.81
CA GLY A 121 -17.19 -3.71 -8.39
C GLY A 121 -16.97 -5.12 -7.81
N GLN A 122 -15.71 -5.54 -7.62
CA GLN A 122 -15.37 -6.83 -7.00
C GLN A 122 -14.21 -6.71 -6.01
N PRO A 123 -14.07 -7.67 -5.07
CA PRO A 123 -12.89 -7.78 -4.22
C PRO A 123 -11.65 -8.28 -4.96
N GLY A 124 -10.49 -7.80 -4.52
CA GLY A 124 -9.18 -8.15 -5.09
C GLY A 124 -8.50 -6.97 -5.79
N PHE A 125 -7.30 -7.20 -6.28
CA PHE A 125 -6.52 -6.22 -7.04
C PHE A 125 -7.04 -6.13 -8.47
N GLY A 126 -7.34 -4.90 -8.91
CA GLY A 126 -7.46 -4.54 -10.31
C GLY A 126 -6.30 -3.61 -10.69
N GLY A 127 -5.55 -3.98 -11.72
CA GLY A 127 -4.40 -3.24 -12.21
C GLY A 127 -4.72 -1.89 -12.84
N ALA A 128 -3.67 -1.23 -13.34
CA ALA A 128 -3.79 0.04 -14.05
C ALA A 128 -4.54 -0.13 -15.37
N CYS A 129 -5.44 0.80 -15.70
CA CYS A 129 -6.09 0.85 -17.01
C CYS A 129 -6.61 2.27 -17.32
N PRO A 130 -5.71 3.28 -17.45
CA PRO A 130 -6.12 4.63 -17.80
C PRO A 130 -6.69 4.68 -19.22
N LEU A 131 -7.30 5.80 -19.62
CA LEU A 131 -7.74 5.98 -21.00
C LEU A 131 -6.54 6.04 -21.96
N ALA A 132 -6.70 5.53 -23.18
CA ALA A 132 -5.64 5.59 -24.19
C ALA A 132 -5.35 7.04 -24.57
N GLY A 133 -4.07 7.44 -24.56
CA GLY A 133 -3.64 8.81 -24.88
C GLY A 133 -3.83 9.82 -23.75
N ASP A 134 -4.32 9.41 -22.58
CA ASP A 134 -4.34 10.28 -21.40
C ASP A 134 -2.91 10.53 -20.86
N LYS A 135 -2.76 11.54 -19.99
CA LYS A 135 -1.53 11.72 -19.22
C LYS A 135 -1.24 10.48 -18.38
N ALA A 136 -0.01 10.31 -17.94
CA ALA A 136 0.31 9.24 -16.99
C ALA A 136 -0.46 9.43 -15.67
N HIS A 137 -1.18 8.40 -15.25
CA HIS A 137 -1.84 8.34 -13.94
C HIS A 137 -0.86 7.85 -12.89
N ARG A 138 -1.08 8.26 -11.64
CA ARG A 138 -0.38 7.74 -10.47
C ARG A 138 -1.15 6.59 -9.85
N TYR A 139 -0.42 5.59 -9.37
CA TYR A 139 -0.95 4.46 -8.62
C TYR A 139 -0.23 4.43 -7.28
N VAL A 140 -0.94 4.84 -6.23
CA VAL A 140 -0.38 5.01 -4.88
C VAL A 140 -0.64 3.73 -4.09
N PHE A 141 0.41 2.95 -3.90
CA PHE A 141 0.41 1.77 -3.04
C PHE A 141 0.72 2.23 -1.62
N THR A 142 -0.14 1.93 -0.66
CA THR A 142 0.03 2.37 0.73
C THR A 142 -0.18 1.21 1.68
N VAL A 143 0.74 1.03 2.63
CA VAL A 143 0.53 0.20 3.82
C VAL A 143 0.17 1.08 5.00
N HIS A 144 -0.83 0.67 5.77
CA HIS A 144 -1.30 1.35 6.98
C HIS A 144 -1.05 0.45 8.18
N ALA A 145 -0.45 0.99 9.23
CA ALA A 145 -0.29 0.33 10.51
C ALA A 145 -1.42 0.75 11.46
N LEU A 146 -2.20 -0.20 11.99
CA LEU A 146 -3.42 0.09 12.73
C LEU A 146 -3.29 -0.20 14.22
N LYS A 147 -3.93 0.63 15.06
CA LYS A 147 -3.98 0.46 16.53
C LYS A 147 -4.98 -0.59 17.03
N VAL A 148 -5.73 -1.19 16.11
CA VAL A 148 -6.74 -2.23 16.39
C VAL A 148 -6.33 -3.53 15.71
N PRO A 149 -6.67 -4.70 16.28
CA PRO A 149 -6.33 -5.98 15.70
C PRO A 149 -7.22 -6.34 14.51
N ARG A 150 -8.40 -5.72 14.43
CA ARG A 150 -9.42 -5.99 13.44
C ARG A 150 -10.27 -4.74 13.19
N LEU A 151 -10.62 -4.50 11.93
CA LEU A 151 -11.73 -3.67 11.50
C LEU A 151 -12.97 -4.55 11.35
N GLU A 152 -14.08 -4.11 11.93
CA GLU A 152 -15.39 -4.78 11.84
C GLU A 152 -16.05 -4.51 10.48
N LEU A 153 -15.40 -5.00 9.43
CA LEU A 153 -15.79 -4.88 8.02
C LEU A 153 -15.63 -6.24 7.34
N ASP A 154 -16.40 -6.46 6.28
CA ASP A 154 -16.39 -7.68 5.47
C ASP A 154 -16.00 -7.38 4.00
N GLU A 155 -16.03 -8.41 3.15
CA GLU A 155 -15.67 -8.31 1.74
C GLU A 155 -16.59 -7.39 0.92
N LYS A 156 -17.75 -7.00 1.46
CA LYS A 156 -18.73 -6.13 0.80
C LYS A 156 -18.56 -4.67 1.20
N ALA A 157 -17.62 -4.36 2.10
CA ALA A 157 -17.34 -2.99 2.50
C ALA A 157 -16.93 -2.14 1.29
N MET A 158 -17.57 -0.96 1.16
CA MET A 158 -17.23 0.00 0.11
C MET A 158 -15.88 0.68 0.38
N PRO A 159 -15.11 1.04 -0.66
CA PRO A 159 -13.79 1.67 -0.49
C PRO A 159 -13.76 2.88 0.44
N ALA A 160 -14.74 3.79 0.32
CA ALA A 160 -14.81 4.98 1.15
C ALA A 160 -15.02 4.66 2.64
N LEU A 161 -15.79 3.61 2.96
CA LEU A 161 -15.97 3.16 4.34
C LEU A 161 -14.68 2.56 4.90
N VAL A 162 -13.96 1.77 4.10
CA VAL A 162 -12.63 1.27 4.50
C VAL A 162 -11.69 2.45 4.76
N GLY A 163 -11.64 3.43 3.86
CA GLY A 163 -10.84 4.65 4.03
C GLY A 163 -11.17 5.42 5.32
N TYR A 164 -12.46 5.57 5.65
CA TYR A 164 -12.90 6.16 6.91
C TYR A 164 -12.37 5.39 8.14
N MET A 165 -12.49 4.06 8.11
CA MET A 165 -12.04 3.20 9.21
C MET A 165 -10.51 3.18 9.34
N LEU A 166 -9.77 3.23 8.24
CA LEU A 166 -8.31 3.38 8.25
C LEU A 166 -7.91 4.70 8.89
N HIS A 167 -8.52 5.81 8.48
CA HIS A 167 -8.25 7.13 9.04
C HIS A 167 -8.46 7.16 10.57
N ALA A 168 -9.55 6.56 11.06
CA ALA A 168 -9.84 6.52 12.49
C ALA A 168 -8.85 5.66 13.33
N ASN A 169 -8.16 4.71 12.69
CA ASN A 169 -7.38 3.67 13.38
C ASN A 169 -5.89 3.64 13.06
N SER A 170 -5.42 4.42 12.08
CA SER A 170 -4.02 4.42 11.67
C SER A 170 -3.10 5.04 12.74
N LEU A 171 -1.96 4.39 12.97
CA LEU A 171 -0.82 4.89 13.72
C LEU A 171 0.23 5.53 12.80
N GLY A 172 0.16 5.25 11.50
CA GLY A 172 1.11 5.69 10.50
C GLY A 172 0.96 4.88 9.21
N SER A 173 1.52 5.40 8.13
CA SER A 173 1.48 4.78 6.80
C SER A 173 2.78 5.01 6.05
N ALA A 174 3.06 4.13 5.09
CA ALA A 174 4.15 4.27 4.12
C ALA A 174 3.62 3.98 2.72
N SER A 175 4.12 4.70 1.72
CA SER A 175 3.61 4.63 0.35
C SER A 175 4.72 4.54 -0.70
N LEU A 176 4.39 3.90 -1.82
CA LEU A 176 5.14 3.95 -3.07
C LEU A 176 4.17 4.38 -4.19
N THR A 177 4.58 5.33 -5.01
CA THR A 177 3.80 5.78 -6.16
C THR A 177 4.46 5.34 -7.45
N ALA A 178 3.76 4.55 -8.25
CA ALA A 178 4.17 4.24 -9.62
C ALA A 178 3.30 5.02 -10.61
N SER A 179 3.76 5.18 -11.85
CA SER A 179 2.97 5.80 -12.93
C SER A 179 2.50 4.76 -13.96
N TYR A 180 1.46 5.04 -14.72
CA TYR A 180 1.14 4.24 -15.91
C TYR A 180 0.41 5.10 -16.95
N ALA A 181 0.71 4.88 -18.23
CA ALA A 181 0.08 5.55 -19.35
C ALA A 181 -0.12 4.56 -20.49
N ARG A 182 -1.15 4.76 -21.30
CA ARG A 182 -1.38 4.01 -22.53
C ARG A 182 -1.13 4.91 -23.74
N PRO A 183 -0.47 4.41 -24.80
CA PRO A 183 -0.33 5.19 -26.02
C PRO A 183 -1.71 5.53 -26.59
N ALA A 184 -1.80 6.68 -27.28
CA ALA A 184 -3.01 7.02 -28.03
C ALA A 184 -3.29 5.94 -29.08
N GLU A 185 -4.55 5.58 -29.26
CA GLU A 185 -4.94 4.71 -30.37
C GLU A 185 -4.70 5.45 -31.68
N MET A 186 -3.81 4.92 -32.53
CA MET A 186 -3.67 5.39 -33.90
C MET A 186 -4.99 5.10 -34.62
N GLN A 187 -5.78 6.13 -34.92
CA GLN A 187 -6.93 5.97 -35.80
C GLN A 187 -6.42 5.42 -37.13
N ALA A 188 -6.80 4.18 -37.46
CA ALA A 188 -6.60 3.65 -38.79
C ALA A 188 -7.36 4.59 -39.74
N GLN A 189 -6.63 5.38 -40.53
CA GLN A 189 -7.19 6.17 -41.60
C GLN A 189 -7.93 5.21 -42.55
N GLN A 190 -9.27 5.30 -42.55
CA GLN A 190 -10.10 4.75 -43.61
C GLN A 190 -10.15 5.76 -44.76
#